data_AF-A0A938TUV6-F1
#
_entry.id   AF-A0A938TUV6-F1
#
_cell.length_a   1.000
_cell.length_b   1.000
_cell.length_c   1.000
_cell.angle_alpha   90.00
_cell.angle_beta   90.00
_cell.angle_gamma   90.00
#
_symmetry.space_group_name_H-M   'P 1'
#
loop_
_entity.id
_entity.type
_entity.pdbx_description
1 polymer ?
#
loop_
_entity_poly.entity_id
_entity_poly.type
_entity_poly.pdbx_seq_one_letter_code
_entity_poly.pdbx_strand_id
1 'polypeptide(L)'
;MALARFFSRRKAESVPEQSSLRDRIVFAIETYLRVRGINELMLRDTVLVVRKDFQSFMMHTGQELENADEILGVYRLQDADCFAEFKKIYTDPLLRSAALGKITLGHLADQLADQIMQQCAAARAQADQLAHSPKEQLMLSAPVTVETK
;
A
#
# COMPACT_ATOMS: atom_id res chain seq x y z
N MET A 1 40.98 15.83 -4.92
CA MET A 1 39.57 15.93 -4.47
C MET A 1 38.76 14.86 -5.18
N ALA A 2 38.46 13.75 -4.51
CA ALA A 2 37.64 12.67 -5.07
C ALA A 2 36.19 12.85 -4.62
N LEU A 3 35.27 13.05 -5.58
CA LEU A 3 33.83 13.03 -5.31
C LEU A 3 33.40 11.60 -4.97
N ALA A 4 33.12 11.36 -3.69
CA ALA A 4 32.44 10.16 -3.25
C ALA A 4 31.00 10.18 -3.81
N ARG A 5 30.72 9.28 -4.75
CA ARG A 5 29.36 8.94 -5.18
C ARG A 5 28.63 8.33 -3.99
N PHE A 6 27.76 9.12 -3.36
CA PHE A 6 26.75 8.62 -2.44
C PHE A 6 25.73 7.82 -3.25
N PHE A 7 26.01 6.53 -3.46
CA PHE A 7 24.96 5.58 -3.75
C PHE A 7 24.13 5.43 -2.47
N SER A 8 23.07 6.21 -2.36
CA SER A 8 21.99 5.94 -1.41
C SER A 8 21.43 4.56 -1.75
N ARG A 9 21.92 3.53 -1.04
CA ARG A 9 21.24 2.24 -0.93
C ARG A 9 19.87 2.55 -0.33
N ARG A 10 18.86 2.76 -1.18
CA ARG A 10 17.47 2.60 -0.78
C ARG A 10 17.39 1.18 -0.24
N LYS A 11 17.32 1.03 1.09
CA LYS A 11 16.93 -0.25 1.70
C LYS A 11 15.63 -0.63 1.00
N ALA A 12 15.63 -1.73 0.27
CA ALA A 12 14.39 -2.33 -0.17
C ALA A 12 13.67 -2.73 1.12
N GLU A 13 12.75 -1.88 1.57
CA GLU A 13 11.98 -2.14 2.76
C GLU A 13 11.14 -3.38 2.45
N SER A 14 11.38 -4.44 3.22
CA SER A 14 10.63 -5.68 3.05
C SER A 14 9.17 -5.38 3.35
N VAL A 15 8.28 -5.81 2.46
CA VAL A 15 6.83 -5.81 2.71
C VAL A 15 6.59 -6.37 4.12
N PRO A 16 5.90 -5.63 5.00
CA PRO A 16 5.67 -6.05 6.37
C PRO A 16 4.80 -7.31 6.41
N GLU A 17 4.85 -8.01 7.53
CA GLU A 17 3.88 -9.07 7.80
C GLU A 17 2.45 -8.53 7.82
N GLN A 18 1.51 -9.35 7.37
CA GLN A 18 0.10 -8.98 7.27
C GLN A 18 -0.48 -8.51 8.61
N SER A 19 -0.11 -9.15 9.72
CA SER A 19 -0.51 -8.77 11.08
C SER A 19 -0.06 -7.34 11.43
N SER A 20 1.18 -6.99 11.10
CA SER A 20 1.71 -5.65 11.34
C SER A 20 0.98 -4.59 10.50
N LEU A 21 0.68 -4.92 9.24
CA LEU A 21 -0.06 -4.02 8.35
C LEU A 21 -1.50 -3.81 8.84
N ARG A 22 -2.17 -4.89 9.23
CA ARG A 22 -3.49 -4.85 9.87
C ARG A 22 -3.50 -3.92 11.08
N ASP A 23 -2.53 -4.06 12.00
CA ASP A 23 -2.47 -3.22 13.20
C ASP A 23 -2.29 -1.73 12.86
N ARG A 24 -1.49 -1.41 11.83
CA ARG A 24 -1.33 -0.03 11.33
C ARG A 24 -2.64 0.52 10.76
N ILE A 25 -3.39 -0.30 10.03
CA ILE A 25 -4.69 0.08 9.45
C ILE A 25 -5.73 0.31 10.54
N VAL A 26 -5.83 -0.60 11.52
CA VAL A 26 -6.68 -0.45 12.71
C VAL A 26 -6.35 0.88 13.40
N PHE A 27 -5.07 1.15 13.65
CA PHE A 27 -4.63 2.38 14.29
C PHE A 27 -5.01 3.63 13.49
N ALA A 28 -4.85 3.62 12.16
CA ALA A 28 -5.23 4.72 11.29
C ALA A 28 -6.74 5.00 11.35
N ILE A 29 -7.58 3.96 11.27
CA ILE A 29 -9.04 4.07 11.34
C ILE A 29 -9.48 4.58 12.71
N GLU A 30 -8.95 4.01 13.80
CA GLU A 30 -9.29 4.45 15.15
C GLU A 30 -8.88 5.90 15.42
N THR A 31 -7.68 6.29 14.99
CA THR A 31 -7.19 7.66 15.14
C THR A 31 -8.08 8.63 14.41
N TYR A 32 -8.42 8.32 13.16
CA TYR A 32 -9.31 9.15 12.36
C TYR A 32 -10.70 9.25 12.99
N LEU A 33 -11.25 8.15 13.48
CA LEU A 33 -12.52 8.14 14.21
C LEU A 33 -12.50 9.03 15.45
N ARG A 34 -11.40 9.05 16.20
CA ARG A 34 -11.26 9.90 17.40
C ARG A 34 -11.15 11.38 17.04
N VAL A 35 -10.50 11.72 15.93
CA VAL A 35 -10.24 13.10 15.52
C VAL A 35 -11.39 13.71 14.73
N ARG A 36 -11.96 12.97 13.78
CA ARG A 36 -12.98 13.44 12.84
C ARG A 36 -14.38 12.92 13.12
N GLY A 37 -14.48 11.83 13.87
CA GLY A 37 -15.76 11.20 14.18
C GLY A 37 -16.22 10.19 13.13
N ILE A 38 -17.32 9.51 13.47
CA ILE A 38 -17.86 8.41 12.66
C ILE A 38 -18.46 8.87 11.33
N ASN A 39 -19.10 10.05 11.31
CA ASN A 39 -19.76 10.55 10.11
C ASN A 39 -18.76 10.81 8.99
N GLU A 40 -17.61 11.40 9.34
CA GLU A 40 -16.51 11.64 8.41
C GLU A 40 -15.90 10.35 7.88
N LEU A 41 -15.75 9.32 8.72
CA LEU A 41 -15.24 8.02 8.28
C LEU A 41 -16.14 7.37 7.22
N MET A 42 -17.45 7.59 7.32
CA MET A 42 -18.45 6.98 6.45
C MET A 42 -18.64 7.71 5.12
N LEU A 43 -18.01 8.88 4.94
CA LEU A 43 -18.03 9.58 3.67
C LEU A 43 -17.32 8.77 2.58
N ARG A 44 -17.85 8.84 1.36
CA ARG A 44 -17.30 8.14 0.20
C ARG A 44 -15.90 8.59 -0.17
N ASP A 45 -15.59 9.83 0.14
CA ASP A 45 -14.31 10.43 -0.22
C ASP A 45 -13.24 10.15 0.84
N THR A 46 -13.58 9.48 1.94
CA THR A 46 -12.64 9.08 2.98
C THR A 46 -11.89 7.82 2.58
N VAL A 47 -10.57 7.94 2.48
CA VAL A 47 -9.67 6.92 1.96
C VAL A 47 -8.56 6.62 2.94
N LEU A 48 -8.12 5.36 2.94
CA LEU A 48 -6.88 4.92 3.53
C LEU A 48 -5.75 5.14 2.51
N VAL A 49 -4.78 5.96 2.86
CA VAL A 49 -3.55 6.13 2.10
C VAL A 49 -2.45 5.29 2.73
N VAL A 50 -1.75 4.55 1.87
CA VAL A 50 -0.60 3.74 2.27
C VAL A 50 0.61 4.24 1.50
N ARG A 51 1.69 4.54 2.23
CA ARG A 51 2.99 4.94 1.66
C ARG A 51 3.87 3.73 1.37
N LYS A 52 4.95 3.94 0.61
CA LYS A 52 5.92 2.90 0.24
C LYS A 52 6.65 2.28 1.44
N ASP A 53 6.75 3.00 2.55
CA ASP A 53 7.25 2.52 3.85
C ASP A 53 6.16 1.87 4.72
N PHE A 54 4.98 1.64 4.13
CA PHE A 54 3.79 1.06 4.76
C PHE A 54 3.24 1.90 5.92
N GLN A 55 3.58 3.18 6.02
CA GLN A 55 2.80 4.09 6.85
C GLN A 55 1.39 4.22 6.28
N SER A 56 0.40 4.21 7.16
CA SER A 56 -1.02 4.19 6.80
C SER A 56 -1.75 5.30 7.54
N PHE A 57 -2.55 6.08 6.83
CA PHE A 57 -3.36 7.15 7.42
C PHE A 57 -4.65 7.38 6.62
N MET A 58 -5.67 7.90 7.29
CA MET A 58 -6.96 8.22 6.67
C MET A 58 -7.01 9.69 6.27
N MET A 59 -7.58 9.99 5.10
CA MET A 59 -7.81 11.37 4.64
C MET A 59 -9.01 11.46 3.69
N HIS A 60 -9.40 12.68 3.32
CA HIS A 60 -10.34 12.87 2.21
C HIS A 60 -9.60 12.96 0.87
N THR A 61 -10.18 12.39 -0.17
CA THR A 61 -9.62 12.33 -1.54
C THR A 61 -9.35 13.72 -2.14
N GLY A 62 -10.02 14.77 -1.63
CA GLY A 62 -9.83 16.16 -2.07
C GLY A 62 -8.74 16.95 -1.31
N GLN A 63 -8.05 16.34 -0.36
CA GLN A 63 -6.92 16.97 0.32
C GLN A 63 -5.63 16.72 -0.46
N GLU A 64 -4.78 17.74 -0.58
CA GLU A 64 -3.49 17.62 -1.27
C GLU A 64 -2.62 16.55 -0.58
N LEU A 65 -2.14 15.60 -1.38
CA LEU A 65 -1.19 14.60 -0.94
C LEU A 65 0.22 15.13 -1.12
N GLU A 66 0.84 15.50 0.00
CA GLU A 66 2.28 15.74 0.04
C GLU A 66 3.04 14.45 -0.30
N ASN A 67 4.10 14.58 -1.11
CA ASN A 67 4.96 13.49 -1.56
C ASN A 67 4.18 12.36 -2.26
N ALA A 68 3.43 12.72 -3.31
CA ALA A 68 2.65 11.76 -4.08
C ALA A 68 3.49 10.61 -4.68
N ASP A 69 4.78 10.84 -4.89
CA ASP A 69 5.76 9.83 -5.32
C ASP A 69 6.10 8.81 -4.23
N GLU A 70 5.78 9.06 -2.96
CA GLU A 70 5.92 8.13 -1.84
C GLU A 70 4.67 7.29 -1.58
N ILE A 71 3.58 7.52 -2.31
CA ILE A 71 2.34 6.75 -2.16
C ILE A 71 2.51 5.36 -2.80
N LEU A 72 2.12 4.34 -2.05
CA LEU A 72 1.97 2.97 -2.53
C LEU A 72 0.57 2.74 -3.11
N GLY A 73 -0.47 3.23 -2.41
CA GLY A 73 -1.85 3.08 -2.85
C GLY A 73 -2.83 3.91 -2.03
N VAL A 74 -4.03 4.05 -2.58
CA VAL A 74 -5.17 4.74 -1.97
C VAL A 74 -6.36 3.78 -2.04
N TYR A 75 -6.95 3.48 -0.88
CA TYR A 75 -7.98 2.44 -0.73
C TYR A 75 -9.21 3.04 -0.08
N ARG A 76 -10.39 2.82 -0.67
CA ARG A 76 -11.65 3.22 -0.04
C ARG A 76 -12.11 2.10 0.88
N LEU A 77 -12.55 2.47 2.08
CA LEU A 77 -13.13 1.48 3.00
C LEU A 77 -14.37 0.82 2.38
N GLN A 78 -15.10 1.54 1.54
CA GLN A 78 -16.32 1.07 0.86
C GLN A 78 -16.08 -0.04 -0.16
N ASP A 79 -14.84 -0.18 -0.64
CA ASP A 79 -14.48 -1.21 -1.61
C ASP A 79 -14.16 -2.55 -0.92
N ALA A 80 -14.14 -2.58 0.42
CA ALA A 80 -14.04 -3.82 1.18
C ALA A 80 -15.42 -4.49 1.27
N ASP A 81 -15.47 -5.80 1.01
CA ASP A 81 -16.73 -6.55 0.99
C ASP A 81 -17.48 -6.47 2.33
N CYS A 82 -16.74 -6.44 3.46
CA CYS A 82 -17.35 -6.36 4.80
C CYS A 82 -17.75 -4.93 5.22
N PHE A 83 -17.65 -3.94 4.33
CA PHE A 83 -17.92 -2.54 4.70
C PHE A 83 -19.36 -2.31 5.14
N ALA A 84 -20.34 -3.00 4.55
CA ALA A 84 -21.75 -2.83 4.92
C ALA A 84 -22.01 -3.26 6.37
N GLU A 85 -21.45 -4.40 6.78
CA GLU A 85 -21.51 -4.93 8.13
C GLU A 85 -20.73 -4.04 9.10
N PHE A 86 -19.52 -3.63 8.71
CA PHE A 86 -18.73 -2.67 9.46
C PHE A 86 -19.52 -1.41 9.73
N LYS A 87 -20.09 -0.78 8.69
CA LYS A 87 -20.90 0.44 8.80
C LYS A 87 -22.05 0.24 9.77
N LYS A 88 -22.83 -0.84 9.62
CA LYS A 88 -23.97 -1.14 10.50
C LYS A 88 -23.54 -1.21 11.97
N ILE A 89 -22.47 -1.95 12.28
CA ILE A 89 -21.99 -2.17 13.64
C ILE A 89 -21.33 -0.92 14.22
N TYR A 90 -20.53 -0.19 13.43
CA TYR A 90 -19.81 0.99 13.89
C TYR A 90 -20.68 2.24 14.03
N THR A 91 -21.83 2.30 13.35
CA THR A 91 -22.81 3.38 13.55
C THR A 91 -23.64 3.23 14.82
N ASP A 92 -23.69 2.02 15.40
CA ASP A 92 -24.33 1.77 16.69
C ASP A 92 -23.31 1.99 17.83
N PRO A 93 -23.51 2.99 18.72
CA PRO A 93 -22.57 3.28 19.80
C PRO A 93 -22.35 2.10 20.76
N LEU A 94 -23.39 1.31 21.02
CA LEU A 94 -23.33 0.17 21.94
C LEU A 94 -22.48 -0.94 21.31
N LEU A 95 -22.74 -1.28 20.05
CA LEU A 95 -22.01 -2.35 19.34
C LEU A 95 -20.56 -1.96 19.04
N ARG A 96 -20.32 -0.69 18.69
CA ARG A 96 -18.98 -0.16 18.44
C ARG A 96 -18.05 -0.32 19.64
N SER A 97 -18.56 -0.07 20.85
CA SER A 97 -17.77 -0.17 22.09
C SER A 97 -17.61 -1.62 22.59
N ALA A 98 -18.45 -2.52 22.10
CA ALA A 98 -18.41 -3.94 22.44
C ALA A 98 -17.30 -4.69 21.69
N ALA A 99 -17.10 -5.96 22.06
CA ALA A 99 -16.17 -6.86 21.38
C ALA A 99 -16.49 -7.00 19.88
N LEU A 100 -17.77 -6.97 19.52
CA LEU A 100 -18.21 -7.07 18.12
C LEU A 100 -17.65 -5.93 17.26
N GLY A 101 -17.66 -4.69 17.76
CA GLY A 101 -17.04 -3.55 17.08
C GLY A 101 -15.57 -3.83 16.77
N LYS A 102 -14.79 -4.22 17.79
CA LYS A 102 -13.36 -4.55 17.61
C LYS A 102 -13.13 -5.67 16.60
N ILE A 103 -13.96 -6.71 16.60
CA ILE A 103 -13.88 -7.83 15.66
C ILE A 103 -14.14 -7.33 14.22
N THR A 104 -15.19 -6.53 14.01
CA THR A 104 -15.48 -6.00 12.68
C THR A 104 -14.44 -5.03 12.15
N LEU A 105 -13.85 -4.20 13.02
CA LEU A 105 -12.74 -3.35 12.62
C LEU A 105 -11.51 -4.18 12.24
N GLY A 106 -11.20 -5.21 13.03
CA GLY A 106 -10.12 -6.14 12.71
C GLY A 106 -10.33 -6.81 11.36
N HIS A 107 -11.55 -7.31 11.09
CA HIS A 107 -11.86 -7.95 9.82
C HIS A 107 -11.76 -7.01 8.62
N LEU A 108 -12.22 -5.76 8.76
CA LEU A 108 -12.04 -4.73 7.74
C LEU A 108 -10.55 -4.45 7.47
N ALA A 109 -9.76 -4.32 8.55
CA ALA A 109 -8.33 -4.10 8.43
C ALA A 109 -7.59 -5.28 7.80
N ASP A 110 -8.02 -6.52 8.08
CA ASP A 110 -7.46 -7.74 7.46
C ASP A 110 -7.71 -7.74 5.95
N GLN A 111 -8.93 -7.43 5.50
CA GLN A 111 -9.26 -7.35 4.07
C GLN A 111 -8.44 -6.26 3.35
N LEU A 112 -8.30 -5.08 3.97
CA LEU A 112 -7.48 -4.00 3.41
C LEU A 112 -6.00 -4.39 3.36
N ALA A 113 -5.49 -5.05 4.41
CA ALA A 113 -4.12 -5.56 4.42
C ALA A 113 -3.89 -6.58 3.28
N ASP A 114 -4.83 -7.49 3.06
CA ASP A 114 -4.77 -8.44 1.94
C ASP A 114 -4.71 -7.73 0.58
N GLN A 115 -5.56 -6.73 0.36
CA GLN A 115 -5.55 -5.94 -0.87
C GLN A 115 -4.22 -5.25 -1.12
N ILE A 116 -3.63 -4.64 -0.08
CA ILE A 116 -2.31 -3.99 -0.16
C ILE A 116 -1.22 -5.02 -0.48
N MET A 117 -1.23 -6.17 0.18
CA MET A 117 -0.26 -7.25 -0.02
C MET A 117 -0.33 -7.80 -1.45
N GLN A 118 -1.54 -8.00 -1.97
CA GLN A 118 -1.75 -8.43 -3.36
C GLN A 118 -1.23 -7.41 -4.36
N GLN A 119 -1.46 -6.12 -4.12
CA GLN A 119 -0.92 -5.06 -4.97
C GLN A 119 0.61 -5.03 -4.95
N CYS A 120 1.24 -5.21 -3.78
CA CYS A 120 2.69 -5.33 -3.67
C CYS A 120 3.23 -6.55 -4.44
N ALA A 121 2.56 -7.70 -4.34
CA ALA A 121 2.96 -8.91 -5.07
C ALA A 121 2.85 -8.72 -6.59
N ALA A 122 1.76 -8.11 -7.06
CA ALA A 122 1.56 -7.81 -8.48
C ALA A 122 2.61 -6.84 -9.02
N ALA A 123 2.93 -5.78 -8.27
CA ALA A 123 3.94 -4.80 -8.64
C ALA A 123 5.35 -5.43 -8.74
N ARG A 124 5.69 -6.35 -7.83
CA ARG A 124 6.93 -7.12 -7.89
C ARG A 124 6.99 -8.03 -9.11
N ALA A 125 5.93 -8.77 -9.39
CA ALA A 125 5.85 -9.65 -10.56
C ALA A 125 6.03 -8.87 -11.88
N GLN A 126 5.46 -7.66 -11.98
CA GLN A 126 5.66 -6.79 -13.15
C GLN A 126 7.12 -6.29 -13.26
N ALA A 127 7.74 -5.90 -12.14
CA ALA A 127 9.14 -5.48 -12.12
C ALA A 127 10.09 -6.61 -12.55
N ASP A 128 9.83 -7.83 -12.08
CA ASP A 128 10.61 -9.01 -12.47
C ASP A 128 10.45 -9.31 -13.97
N GLN A 129 9.24 -9.23 -14.53
CA GLN A 129 9.02 -9.41 -15.98
C GLN A 129 9.77 -8.38 -16.83
N LEU A 130 9.81 -7.12 -16.38
CA LEU A 130 10.57 -6.05 -17.05
C LEU A 130 12.09 -6.26 -16.96
N ALA A 131 12.58 -6.79 -15.84
CA ALA A 131 14.00 -7.13 -15.67
C ALA A 131 14.44 -8.33 -16.53
N HIS A 132 13.51 -9.22 -16.91
CA HIS A 132 13.77 -10.41 -17.72
C HIS A 132 13.44 -10.25 -19.21
N SER A 133 13.14 -9.03 -19.69
CA SER A 133 12.97 -8.76 -21.13
C SER A 133 14.33 -8.77 -21.85
N PRO A 134 14.60 -9.69 -22.80
CA PRO A 134 15.88 -9.81 -23.48
C PRO A 134 16.02 -8.73 -24.56
N LYS A 135 16.59 -7.57 -24.22
CA LYS A 135 17.08 -6.61 -25.22
C LYS A 135 18.59 -6.66 -25.46
N GLU A 136 19.32 -7.59 -24.85
CA GLU A 136 20.78 -7.69 -24.98
C GLU A 136 21.30 -9.10 -25.32
N GLN A 137 20.65 -9.81 -26.24
CA GLN A 137 21.20 -11.07 -26.80
C GLN A 137 21.28 -11.13 -28.33
N LEU A 138 21.08 -10.01 -29.02
CA LEU A 138 21.27 -9.90 -30.48
C LEU A 138 22.46 -9.01 -30.85
N MET A 139 23.58 -9.13 -30.13
CA MET A 139 24.90 -8.68 -30.62
C MET A 139 26.04 -9.59 -30.10
N LEU A 140 25.88 -10.92 -30.19
CA LEU A 140 26.99 -11.85 -30.01
C LEU A 140 26.83 -13.07 -30.92
N SER A 141 26.94 -12.85 -32.24
CA SER A 141 27.34 -13.90 -33.18
C SER A 141 27.81 -13.28 -34.50
N ALA A 142 29.02 -12.72 -34.47
CA ALA A 142 29.88 -12.76 -35.65
C ALA A 142 31.33 -12.83 -35.16
N PRO A 143 31.98 -14.01 -35.20
CA PRO A 143 33.40 -14.10 -34.96
C PRO A 143 34.22 -13.92 -36.25
N VAL A 144 35.31 -13.16 -36.09
CA VAL A 144 36.66 -13.35 -36.66
C VAL A 144 37.02 -12.80 -38.06
N THR A 145 37.69 -11.65 -37.99
CA THR A 145 38.96 -11.18 -38.60
C THR A 145 39.64 -11.87 -39.81
N VAL A 146 40.00 -10.99 -40.77
CA VAL A 146 41.30 -10.77 -41.49
C VAL A 146 41.72 -11.74 -42.60
N GLU A 147 41.92 -11.21 -43.82
CA GLU A 147 43.26 -11.24 -44.45
C GLU A 147 43.48 -10.18 -45.53
N THR A 148 44.71 -9.69 -45.53
CA THR A 148 45.39 -8.70 -46.37
C THR A 148 45.65 -9.15 -47.80
N LYS A 149 45.56 -8.23 -48.77
CA LYS A 149 46.63 -7.95 -49.74
C LYS A 149 46.43 -6.61 -50.43
#